data_AF-A0A6J7NFN6-F1
#
_entry.id   AF-A0A6J7NFN6-F1
#
_cell.length_a   1.000
_cell.length_b   1.000
_cell.length_c   1.000
_cell.angle_alpha   90.00
_cell.angle_beta   90.00
_cell.angle_gamma   90.00
#
_symmetry.space_group_name_H-M   'P 1'
#
loop_
_entity.id
_entity.type
_entity.pdbx_description
1 polymer ?
#
loop_
_entity_poly.entity_id
_entity_poly.type
_entity_poly.pdbx_seq_one_letter_code
_entity_poly.pdbx_strand_id
1 'polypeptide(L)'
;MRLKRLEQGAEARNKVLEVLLESIDIPLPESVVADEVASHFEDGHDSGDEHRAEVEVQARANLKSQFVLDKVAETAEVSVGESELSAWLVQQAPRYGMAPDAFAQALVEAGQVPMAIQDIRRAKALATVLEQATVVDADGNIVDLKALDAELNPAASISDLVTMETPEDES
;
A
#
# COMPACT_ATOMS: atom_id res chain seq x y z
N MET A 1 8.73 20.59 -10.16
CA MET A 1 9.20 19.32 -10.76
C MET A 1 8.94 18.16 -9.81
N ARG A 2 9.43 18.21 -8.55
CA ARG A 2 9.19 17.20 -7.50
C ARG A 2 7.72 16.84 -7.25
N LEU A 3 6.82 17.82 -7.17
CA LEU A 3 5.38 17.57 -6.93
C LEU A 3 4.73 16.74 -8.06
N LYS A 4 4.96 17.13 -9.32
CA LYS A 4 4.46 16.39 -10.49
C LYS A 4 4.99 14.95 -10.55
N ARG A 5 6.25 14.75 -10.16
CA ARG A 5 6.91 13.46 -10.09
C ARG A 5 6.30 12.56 -9.00
N LEU A 6 5.96 13.13 -7.84
CA LEU A 6 5.21 12.44 -6.78
C LEU A 6 3.79 12.05 -7.24
N GLU A 7 3.10 12.96 -7.92
CA GLU A 7 1.77 12.70 -8.48
C GLU A 7 1.81 11.55 -9.49
N GLN A 8 2.79 11.53 -10.39
CA GLN A 8 2.99 10.45 -11.37
C GLN A 8 3.20 9.08 -10.70
N GLY A 9 4.01 9.01 -9.64
CA GLY A 9 4.21 7.76 -8.91
C GLY A 9 2.92 7.27 -8.22
N ALA A 10 2.15 8.18 -7.63
CA ALA A 10 0.87 7.87 -7.01
C ALA A 10 -0.17 7.40 -8.06
N GLU A 11 -0.22 8.06 -9.21
CA GLU A 11 -1.10 7.70 -10.32
C GLU A 11 -0.73 6.33 -10.90
N ALA A 12 0.56 6.08 -11.14
CA ALA A 12 1.04 4.79 -11.62
C ALA A 12 0.65 3.65 -10.66
N ARG A 13 0.86 3.85 -9.35
CA ARG A 13 0.46 2.87 -8.32
C ARG A 13 -1.05 2.60 -8.35
N ASN A 14 -1.86 3.65 -8.44
CA ASN A 14 -3.31 3.52 -8.49
C ASN A 14 -3.76 2.78 -9.77
N LYS A 15 -3.16 3.10 -10.92
CA LYS A 15 -3.50 2.48 -12.20
C LYS A 15 -3.10 1.01 -12.25
N VAL A 16 -1.95 0.65 -11.68
CA VAL A 16 -1.54 -0.75 -11.56
C VAL A 16 -2.53 -1.54 -10.71
N LEU A 17 -3.02 -0.97 -9.60
CA LEU A 17 -4.04 -1.63 -8.80
C LEU A 17 -5.33 -1.84 -9.60
N GLU A 18 -5.82 -0.80 -10.29
CA GLU A 18 -7.01 -0.89 -11.14
C GLU A 18 -6.88 -2.01 -12.18
N VAL A 19 -5.81 -2.01 -12.97
CA VAL A 19 -5.55 -3.03 -14.00
C VAL A 19 -5.41 -4.43 -13.40
N LEU A 20 -4.73 -4.54 -12.25
CA LEU A 20 -4.59 -5.82 -11.55
C LEU A 20 -5.98 -6.37 -11.16
N LEU A 21 -6.84 -5.53 -10.58
CA LEU A 21 -8.17 -5.96 -10.16
C LEU A 21 -9.12 -6.23 -11.33
N GLU A 22 -9.01 -5.51 -12.44
CA GLU A 22 -9.76 -5.80 -13.66
C GLU A 22 -9.35 -7.14 -14.30
N SER A 23 -8.07 -7.51 -14.20
CA SER A 23 -7.54 -8.74 -14.78
C SER A 23 -7.92 -10.02 -14.01
N ILE A 24 -8.45 -9.88 -12.79
CA ILE A 24 -8.72 -11.00 -11.88
C ILE A 24 -10.21 -11.01 -11.53
N ASP A 25 -10.92 -12.08 -11.88
CA ASP A 25 -12.29 -12.31 -11.42
C ASP A 25 -12.26 -13.26 -10.21
N ILE A 26 -12.74 -12.77 -9.05
CA ILE A 26 -12.82 -13.56 -7.82
C ILE A 26 -14.21 -13.48 -7.21
N PRO A 27 -14.83 -14.62 -6.87
CA PRO A 27 -16.06 -14.61 -6.12
C PRO A 27 -15.79 -14.14 -4.69
N LEU A 28 -16.52 -13.12 -4.24
CA LEU A 28 -16.45 -12.66 -2.85
C LEU A 28 -17.50 -13.40 -2.01
N PRO A 29 -17.17 -13.81 -0.76
CA PRO A 29 -18.17 -14.36 0.14
C PRO A 29 -19.21 -13.31 0.51
N GLU A 30 -20.48 -13.54 0.16
CA GLU A 30 -21.58 -12.59 0.41
C GLU A 30 -21.75 -12.25 1.90
N SER A 31 -21.43 -13.18 2.80
CA SER A 31 -21.45 -12.90 4.24
C SER A 31 -20.44 -11.83 4.63
N VAL A 32 -19.23 -11.87 4.06
CA VAL A 32 -18.17 -10.90 4.37
C VAL A 32 -18.50 -9.53 3.78
N VAL A 33 -19.09 -9.49 2.58
CA VAL A 33 -19.59 -8.25 1.99
C VAL A 33 -20.69 -7.64 2.86
N ALA A 34 -21.65 -8.46 3.32
CA ALA A 34 -22.73 -8.01 4.18
C ALA A 34 -22.22 -7.46 5.52
N ASP A 35 -21.24 -8.13 6.13
CA ASP A 35 -20.61 -7.69 7.39
C ASP A 35 -19.89 -6.34 7.22
N GLU A 36 -19.14 -6.15 6.12
CA GLU A 36 -18.45 -4.89 5.81
C GLU A 36 -19.45 -3.74 5.62
N VAL A 37 -20.52 -3.97 4.86
CA VAL A 37 -21.59 -2.98 4.68
C VAL A 37 -22.28 -2.69 6.00
N ALA A 38 -22.56 -3.70 6.82
CA ALA A 38 -23.19 -3.50 8.13
C ALA A 38 -22.32 -2.66 9.07
N SER A 39 -21.01 -2.92 9.10
CA SER A 39 -20.05 -2.16 9.92
C SER A 39 -20.03 -0.67 9.54
N HIS A 40 -20.16 -0.35 8.26
CA HIS A 40 -20.23 1.05 7.80
C HIS A 40 -21.41 1.83 8.41
N PHE A 41 -22.54 1.15 8.68
CA PHE A 41 -23.77 1.76 9.19
C PHE A 41 -23.97 1.56 10.70
N GLU A 42 -22.98 1.03 11.40
CA GLU A 42 -23.08 0.72 12.83
C GLU A 42 -23.26 1.97 13.71
N ASP A 43 -22.81 3.14 13.22
CA ASP A 43 -22.95 4.43 13.88
C ASP A 43 -24.34 5.09 13.69
N GLY A 44 -25.25 4.44 12.96
CA GLY A 44 -26.63 4.87 12.76
C GLY A 44 -26.84 5.90 11.65
N HIS A 45 -25.82 6.19 10.83
CA HIS A 45 -25.93 7.08 9.67
C HIS A 45 -26.53 6.37 8.44
N ASP A 46 -27.75 5.83 8.54
CA ASP A 46 -28.42 5.25 7.36
C ASP A 46 -28.90 6.37 6.42
N SER A 47 -28.27 6.47 5.24
CA SER A 47 -28.56 7.51 4.24
C SER A 47 -29.47 7.01 3.11
N GLY A 48 -30.09 5.83 3.25
CA GLY A 48 -31.07 5.26 2.31
C GLY A 48 -30.48 4.25 1.32
N ASP A 49 -31.35 3.64 0.50
CA ASP A 49 -31.02 2.50 -0.38
C ASP A 49 -29.93 2.80 -1.42
N GLU A 50 -29.89 4.01 -1.98
CA GLU A 50 -28.87 4.42 -2.96
C GLU A 50 -27.49 4.46 -2.33
N HIS A 51 -27.37 5.06 -1.15
CA HIS A 51 -26.12 5.11 -0.41
C HIS A 51 -25.66 3.72 0.03
N ARG A 52 -26.59 2.85 0.44
CA ARG A 52 -26.27 1.45 0.77
C ARG A 52 -25.70 0.70 -0.43
N ALA A 53 -26.26 0.90 -1.63
CA ALA A 53 -25.74 0.29 -2.85
C ALA A 53 -24.33 0.79 -3.21
N GLU A 54 -24.07 2.09 -3.04
CA GLU A 54 -22.72 2.66 -3.21
C GLU A 54 -21.72 2.05 -2.22
N VAL A 55 -22.09 1.96 -0.95
CA VAL A 55 -21.26 1.34 0.10
C VAL A 55 -20.99 -0.14 -0.23
N GLU A 56 -21.98 -0.87 -0.74
CA GLU A 56 -21.77 -2.26 -1.16
C GLU A 56 -20.77 -2.37 -2.32
N VAL A 57 -20.86 -1.50 -3.34
CA VAL A 57 -19.90 -1.47 -4.45
C VAL A 57 -18.49 -1.19 -3.93
N GLN A 58 -18.33 -0.22 -3.01
CA GLN A 58 -17.04 0.10 -2.42
C GLN A 58 -16.51 -1.03 -1.54
N ALA A 59 -17.36 -1.65 -0.71
CA ALA A 59 -17.00 -2.79 0.13
C ALA A 59 -16.48 -3.95 -0.72
N ARG A 60 -17.18 -4.29 -1.82
CA ARG A 60 -16.73 -5.31 -2.77
C ARG A 60 -15.38 -4.97 -3.40
N ALA A 61 -15.20 -3.74 -3.87
CA ALA A 61 -13.93 -3.31 -4.46
C ALA A 61 -12.77 -3.39 -3.45
N ASN A 62 -13.01 -2.95 -2.21
CA ASN A 62 -12.03 -2.99 -1.13
C ASN A 62 -11.67 -4.43 -0.76
N LEU A 63 -12.65 -5.29 -0.52
CA LEU A 63 -12.43 -6.71 -0.20
C LEU A 63 -11.69 -7.43 -1.32
N LYS A 64 -12.05 -7.16 -2.58
CA LYS A 64 -11.34 -7.70 -3.74
C LYS A 64 -9.87 -7.29 -3.73
N SER A 65 -9.59 -6.01 -3.54
CA SER A 65 -8.23 -5.47 -3.43
C SER A 65 -7.43 -6.16 -2.32
N GLN A 66 -8.03 -6.26 -1.13
CA GLN A 66 -7.40 -6.90 0.03
C GLN A 66 -7.01 -8.35 -0.27
N PHE A 67 -7.94 -9.19 -0.73
CA PHE A 67 -7.67 -10.60 -1.01
C PHE A 67 -6.63 -10.80 -2.12
N VAL A 68 -6.71 -10.01 -3.19
CA VAL A 68 -5.74 -10.10 -4.28
C VAL A 68 -4.35 -9.73 -3.78
N LEU A 69 -4.21 -8.61 -3.06
CA LEU A 69 -2.91 -8.17 -2.54
C LEU A 69 -2.37 -9.12 -1.46
N ASP A 70 -3.23 -9.71 -0.63
CA ASP A 70 -2.83 -10.72 0.35
C ASP A 70 -2.28 -11.96 -0.35
N LYS A 71 -2.90 -12.38 -1.47
CA LYS A 71 -2.42 -13.50 -2.27
C LYS A 71 -1.12 -13.20 -3.01
N VAL A 72 -0.98 -11.98 -3.54
CA VAL A 72 0.29 -11.51 -4.12
C VAL A 72 1.38 -11.54 -3.06
N ALA A 73 1.12 -10.97 -1.88
CA ALA A 73 2.06 -10.95 -0.78
C ALA A 73 2.45 -12.36 -0.32
N GLU A 74 1.53 -13.32 -0.35
CA GLU A 74 1.81 -14.72 -0.03
C GLU A 74 2.72 -15.34 -1.09
N THR A 75 2.37 -15.16 -2.36
CA THR A 75 3.07 -15.75 -3.51
C THR A 75 4.48 -15.18 -3.69
N ALA A 76 4.65 -13.88 -3.42
CA ALA A 76 5.94 -13.20 -3.48
C ALA A 76 6.70 -13.22 -2.14
N GLU A 77 6.22 -13.99 -1.15
CA GLU A 77 6.84 -14.13 0.17
C GLU A 77 7.14 -12.79 0.87
N VAL A 78 6.25 -11.81 0.66
CA VAL A 78 6.39 -10.46 1.20
C VAL A 78 6.21 -10.51 2.71
N SER A 79 7.26 -10.08 3.41
CA SER A 79 7.29 -9.86 4.85
C SER A 79 7.44 -8.37 5.19
N VAL A 80 6.99 -8.01 6.39
CA VAL A 80 7.13 -6.66 6.95
C VAL A 80 8.16 -6.74 8.07
N GLY A 81 9.24 -5.98 7.92
CA GLY A 81 10.28 -5.84 8.92
C GLY A 81 10.07 -4.61 9.80
N GLU A 82 10.99 -4.46 10.74
CA GLU A 82 11.03 -3.32 11.67
C GLU A 82 11.24 -1.99 10.95
N SER A 83 12.03 -1.97 9.88
CA SER A 83 12.32 -0.78 9.09
C SER A 83 11.06 -0.24 8.40
N GLU A 84 10.24 -1.11 7.79
CA GLU A 84 9.01 -0.66 7.14
C GLU A 84 7.95 -0.23 8.14
N LEU A 85 7.82 -0.93 9.27
CA LEU A 85 6.93 -0.50 10.35
C LEU A 85 7.36 0.86 10.90
N SER A 86 8.64 1.07 11.13
CA SER A 86 9.19 2.35 11.61
C SER A 86 8.96 3.48 10.60
N ALA A 87 9.21 3.24 9.31
CA ALA A 87 8.96 4.22 8.25
C ALA A 87 7.47 4.58 8.16
N TRP A 88 6.59 3.58 8.24
CA TRP A 88 5.15 3.78 8.24
C TRP A 88 4.68 4.59 9.47
N LEU A 89 5.21 4.30 10.66
CA LEU A 89 4.91 5.06 11.88
C LEU A 89 5.33 6.54 11.74
N VAL A 90 6.53 6.80 11.21
CA VAL A 90 7.02 8.16 10.96
C VAL A 90 6.12 8.91 9.98
N GLN A 91 5.62 8.23 8.94
CA GLN A 91 4.73 8.83 7.96
C GLN A 91 3.32 9.07 8.52
N GLN A 92 2.81 8.15 9.33
CA GLN A 92 1.41 8.15 9.75
C GLN A 92 1.16 8.96 11.03
N ALA A 93 2.10 8.96 11.99
CA ALA A 93 1.94 9.63 13.28
C ALA A 93 1.62 11.14 13.19
N PRO A 94 2.19 11.94 12.27
CA PRO A 94 1.84 13.35 12.11
C PRO A 94 0.36 13.59 11.81
N ARG A 95 -0.32 12.65 11.11
CA ARG A 95 -1.76 12.75 10.82
C ARG A 95 -2.61 12.72 12.08
N TYR A 96 -2.10 12.09 13.14
CA TYR A 96 -2.73 11.98 14.45
C TYR A 96 -2.18 13.01 15.46
N GLY A 97 -1.27 13.89 15.02
CA GLY A 97 -0.61 14.86 15.92
C GLY A 97 0.28 14.20 16.98
N MET A 98 0.75 12.98 16.73
CA MET A 98 1.55 12.19 17.67
C MET A 98 3.00 12.08 17.21
N ALA A 99 3.92 11.89 18.17
CA ALA A 99 5.27 11.41 17.85
C ALA A 99 5.21 9.92 17.46
N PRO A 100 6.14 9.42 16.62
CA PRO A 100 6.14 8.03 16.16
C PRO A 100 6.09 7.00 17.29
N ASP A 101 6.89 7.19 18.34
CA ASP A 101 6.93 6.28 19.51
C ASP A 101 5.60 6.27 20.27
N ALA A 102 4.96 7.44 20.42
CA ALA A 102 3.67 7.55 21.10
C ALA A 102 2.55 6.89 20.27
N PHE A 103 2.61 7.02 18.94
CA PHE A 103 1.65 6.38 18.04
C PHE A 103 1.82 4.84 18.03
N ALA A 104 3.06 4.35 18.05
CA ALA A 104 3.35 2.92 18.18
C ALA A 104 2.75 2.35 19.47
N GLN A 105 2.93 3.05 20.60
CA GLN A 105 2.35 2.65 21.88
C GLN A 105 0.82 2.61 21.84
N ALA A 106 0.18 3.61 21.22
CA ALA A 106 -1.27 3.63 21.06
C ALA A 106 -1.80 2.44 20.23
N LEU A 107 -1.08 2.02 19.18
CA LEU A 107 -1.45 0.84 18.38
C LEU A 107 -1.31 -0.45 19.18
N VAL A 108 -0.29 -0.57 20.02
CA VAL A 108 -0.11 -1.73 20.92
C VAL A 108 -1.27 -1.79 21.93
N GLU A 109 -1.59 -0.67 22.57
CA GLU A 109 -2.68 -0.58 23.54
C GLU A 109 -4.05 -0.88 22.92
N ALA A 110 -4.28 -0.44 21.68
CA ALA A 110 -5.49 -0.73 20.92
C ALA A 110 -5.52 -2.14 20.30
N GLY A 111 -4.42 -2.92 20.40
CA GLY A 111 -4.31 -4.21 19.75
C GLY A 111 -4.33 -4.16 18.21
N GLN A 112 -3.99 -3.01 17.63
CA GLN A 112 -4.09 -2.73 16.19
C GLN A 112 -2.81 -2.99 15.41
N VAL A 113 -1.71 -3.34 16.09
CA VAL A 113 -0.42 -3.66 15.44
C VAL A 113 -0.57 -4.73 14.34
N PRO A 114 -1.30 -5.84 14.53
CA PRO A 114 -1.45 -6.84 13.48
C PRO A 114 -2.12 -6.28 12.21
N MET A 115 -3.13 -5.42 12.35
CA MET A 115 -3.81 -4.78 11.23
C MET A 115 -2.88 -3.82 10.49
N ALA A 116 -2.11 -3.00 11.22
CA ALA A 116 -1.12 -2.11 10.63
C ALA A 116 -0.07 -2.89 9.83
N ILE A 117 0.41 -4.03 10.34
CA ILE A 117 1.34 -4.90 9.61
C ILE A 117 0.71 -5.44 8.32
N GLN A 118 -0.57 -5.84 8.34
CA GLN A 118 -1.27 -6.29 7.13
C GLN A 118 -1.39 -5.17 6.09
N ASP A 119 -1.68 -3.94 6.51
CA ASP A 119 -1.76 -2.79 5.60
C ASP A 119 -0.41 -2.49 4.94
N ILE A 120 0.68 -2.53 5.73
CA ILE A 120 2.05 -2.37 5.20
C ILE A 120 2.36 -3.50 4.22
N ARG A 121 2.01 -4.74 4.56
CA ARG A 121 2.26 -5.91 3.70
C ARG A 121 1.55 -5.79 2.35
N ARG A 122 0.28 -5.37 2.34
CA ARG A 122 -0.50 -5.14 1.11
C ARG A 122 0.10 -3.99 0.28
N ALA A 123 0.54 -2.92 0.91
CA ALA A 123 1.23 -1.83 0.22
C ALA A 123 2.54 -2.30 -0.44
N LYS A 124 3.33 -3.13 0.25
CA LYS A 124 4.54 -3.76 -0.30
C LYS A 124 4.22 -4.70 -1.47
N ALA A 125 3.18 -5.52 -1.36
CA ALA A 125 2.75 -6.38 -2.46
C ALA A 125 2.37 -5.58 -3.71
N LEU A 126 1.66 -4.47 -3.56
CA LEU A 126 1.36 -3.59 -4.69
C LEU A 126 2.63 -2.98 -5.29
N ALA A 127 3.61 -2.60 -4.47
CA ALA A 127 4.92 -2.15 -4.96
C ALA A 127 5.64 -3.25 -5.75
N THR A 128 5.61 -4.50 -5.29
CA THR A 128 6.17 -5.65 -6.01
C THR A 128 5.50 -5.88 -7.38
N VAL A 129 4.19 -5.65 -7.49
CA VAL A 129 3.48 -5.71 -8.77
C VAL A 129 3.90 -4.54 -9.67
N LEU A 130 3.99 -3.34 -9.10
CA LEU A 130 4.40 -2.13 -9.81
C LEU A 130 5.81 -2.25 -10.39
N GLU A 131 6.74 -2.89 -9.68
CA GLU A 131 8.10 -3.17 -10.16
C GLU A 131 8.14 -4.09 -11.39
N GLN A 132 7.11 -4.92 -11.59
CA GLN A 132 6.98 -5.83 -12.72
C GLN A 132 6.12 -5.24 -13.85
N ALA A 133 5.42 -4.15 -13.58
CA ALA A 133 4.56 -3.48 -14.55
C ALA A 133 5.38 -2.57 -15.47
N THR A 134 5.02 -2.53 -16.76
CA THR A 134 5.52 -1.49 -17.66
C THR A 134 4.64 -0.27 -17.53
N VAL A 135 5.21 0.84 -17.06
CA VAL A 135 4.49 2.11 -16.89
C VAL A 135 4.88 3.07 -18.02
N VAL A 136 3.86 3.64 -18.67
CA VAL A 136 4.02 4.65 -19.72
C VAL A 136 3.28 5.92 -19.33
N ASP A 137 3.79 7.08 -19.74
CA ASP A 137 3.08 8.36 -19.63
C ASP A 137 2.01 8.51 -20.71
N ALA A 138 1.28 9.63 -20.68
CA ALA A 138 0.22 9.94 -21.65
C ALA A 138 0.73 10.06 -23.11
N ASP A 139 2.03 10.32 -23.29
CA ASP A 139 2.69 10.42 -24.59
C ASP A 139 3.28 9.06 -25.05
N GLY A 140 3.15 8.01 -24.23
CA GLY A 140 3.63 6.66 -24.50
C GLY A 140 5.09 6.41 -24.13
N ASN A 141 5.75 7.34 -23.43
CA ASN A 141 7.13 7.17 -23.00
C ASN A 141 7.19 6.32 -21.74
N ILE A 142 8.17 5.42 -21.66
CA ILE A 142 8.40 4.59 -20.47
C ILE A 142 8.79 5.47 -19.28
N VAL A 143 8.08 5.30 -18.18
CA VAL A 143 8.37 5.94 -16.89
C VAL A 143 9.15 4.97 -16.02
N ASP A 144 10.43 5.27 -15.77
CA ASP A 144 11.25 4.51 -14.83
C ASP A 144 10.91 4.93 -13.39
N LEU A 145 10.13 4.08 -12.71
CA LEU A 145 9.69 4.33 -11.35
C LEU A 145 10.81 4.14 -10.31
N LYS A 146 11.86 3.36 -10.60
CA LYS A 146 13.00 3.22 -9.69
C LYS A 146 13.86 4.47 -9.71
N ALA A 147 14.12 5.00 -10.90
CA ALA A 147 14.79 6.30 -11.05
C ALA A 147 13.98 7.43 -10.41
N LEU A 148 12.65 7.37 -10.53
CA LEU A 148 11.73 8.32 -9.89
C LEU A 148 11.84 8.28 -8.37
N ASP A 149 11.82 7.08 -7.76
CA ASP A 149 11.92 6.93 -6.31
C ASP A 149 13.29 7.40 -5.78
N ALA A 150 14.39 7.05 -6.46
CA ALA A 150 15.73 7.50 -6.09
C ALA A 150 15.88 9.03 -6.15
N GLU A 151 15.23 9.70 -7.11
CA GLU A 151 15.20 11.16 -7.22
C GLU A 151 14.40 11.82 -6.08
N LEU A 152 13.31 11.16 -5.66
CA LEU A 152 12.42 11.66 -4.61
C LEU A 152 12.95 11.39 -3.20
N ASN A 153 13.68 10.29 -3.03
CA ASN A 153 14.17 9.81 -1.75
C ASN A 153 15.69 9.53 -1.76
N PRO A 154 16.53 10.56 -2.00
CA PRO A 154 17.97 10.39 -2.18
C PRO A 154 18.69 9.85 -0.94
N ALA A 155 18.07 9.93 0.25
CA ALA A 155 18.62 9.39 1.49
C ALA A 155 18.46 7.86 1.62
N ALA A 156 17.42 7.27 1.01
CA ALA A 156 17.21 5.82 1.01
C ALA A 156 18.14 5.11 -0.01
N SER A 157 18.40 5.77 -1.15
CA SER A 157 19.24 5.23 -2.22
C SER A 157 20.74 5.11 -1.87
N ILE A 158 21.21 5.82 -0.83
CA ILE A 158 22.61 5.75 -0.39
C ILE A 158 22.85 4.48 0.44
N SER A 159 21.84 3.96 1.15
CA SER A 159 21.99 2.72 1.94
C SER A 159 22.20 1.48 1.07
N ASP A 160 21.63 1.44 -0.13
CA ASP A 160 21.82 0.34 -1.10
C ASP A 160 23.14 0.43 -1.88
N LEU A 161 23.79 1.60 -1.90
CA LEU A 161 25.10 1.78 -2.55
C LEU A 161 26.28 1.42 -1.64
N VAL A 162 26.07 1.33 -0.32
CA VAL A 162 27.14 1.01 0.64
C VAL A 162 27.38 -0.50 0.79
N THR A 163 26.52 -1.36 0.26
CA THR A 163 26.69 -2.84 0.30
C THR A 163 27.47 -3.41 -0.88
N MET A 164 27.89 -2.59 -1.86
CA MET A 164 28.68 -3.02 -3.02
C MET A 164 30.03 -2.30 -3.13
N GLU A 165 30.76 -2.08 -2.03
CA GLU A 165 32.19 -1.75 -2.15
C GLU A 165 32.99 -2.11 -0.88
N THR A 166 33.45 -3.37 -0.81
CA THR A 166 34.82 -3.69 -0.38
C THR A 166 35.23 -5.01 -1.04
N PRO A 167 36.01 -5.02 -2.13
CA PRO A 167 36.90 -6.14 -2.38
C PRO A 167 37.97 -6.11 -1.28
N GLU A 168 37.93 -7.10 -0.39
CA GLU A 168 39.08 -7.43 0.45
C GLU A 168 40.21 -7.87 -0.50
N ASP A 169 41.19 -6.99 -0.70
CA ASP A 169 42.46 -7.32 -1.33
C ASP A 169 43.33 -8.03 -0.28
N GLU A 170 43.71 -9.27 -0.60
CA GLU A 170 44.60 -10.12 0.19
C GLU A 170 46.00 -9.49 0.28
N SER A 171 46.61 -9.50 1.47
CA SER A 171 48.05 -9.72 1.71
C SER A 171 48.34 -10.00 3.17
#